data_AF-A0A3L6SAN0-F1
#
_entry.id   AF-A0A3L6SAN0-F1
#
_cell.length_a   1.000
_cell.length_b   1.000
_cell.length_c   1.000
_cell.angle_alpha   90.00
_cell.angle_beta   90.00
_cell.angle_gamma   90.00
#
_symmetry.space_group_name_H-M   'P 1'
#
loop_
_entity.id
_entity.type
_entity.pdbx_description
1 polymer ?
#
loop_
_entity_poly.entity_id
_entity_poly.type
_entity_poly.pdbx_seq_one_letter_code
_entity_poly.pdbx_strand_id
1 'polypeptide(L)'
;MQSATRLTLLLCAAWAATVLYGEMGAYWASYLACSWPSPPPSSSPPNNHVKIAAVADPQLMDSTSLGLPSSSIALQAAEFYTDLNMRRSFQSAILPFEPDMVLFLGDHFDGGPYMSDEEWQESLFRFKHIFSLNEQRRKPHIPIYYLSGNHDIGYSAFFSAHPEVLSRYEKEFGSRNYQFSAGKVDFVVIDAQTLDGARKSKERSSSWEFIKTLSPGNTSNPKVLLTHIPLYRPDNTPCGPHRSSPVINQRVSYAAFDQGITYQNYLTKETSDLLLSLLQPVLVLSGHDHDQCTVVHSTPFGPVTEHTLGTISWQQGNLYPSFMLLSAGPKLSQNSTDLKHEVMTNLCFLPKQTHIYIWYICQFAVTILLLVFWPTNGLSSLPYMNTFVSFMRSVGAELVSGTKEKDDEEDGEYEMVFDAEGSMHLVKKAVAKAPSASSDSRTIGRGSVVARATAGKHQLEPDSSILVEMGSEMTSEDGAKLARPSKSKVRKVLQRLFRVIQSLVVIAALNVPLYMMLLFKDWIDH
;
A
#
# COMPACT_ATOMS: atom_id res chain seq x y z
N MET A 1 21.65 36.79 10.82
CA MET A 1 21.08 36.33 9.51
C MET A 1 21.71 35.01 9.07
N GLN A 2 23.02 34.94 8.83
CA GLN A 2 23.76 33.74 8.36
C GLN A 2 23.30 32.39 8.95
N SER A 3 23.03 32.30 10.26
CA SER A 3 22.50 31.08 10.92
C SER A 3 21.23 30.51 10.26
N ALA A 4 20.28 31.37 9.90
CA ALA A 4 19.02 30.95 9.26
C ALA A 4 19.24 30.57 7.78
N THR A 5 20.13 31.28 7.08
CA THR A 5 20.52 30.95 5.70
C THR A 5 21.20 29.58 5.64
N ARG A 6 22.10 29.27 6.59
CA ARG A 6 22.73 27.95 6.71
C ARG A 6 21.70 26.85 6.98
N LEU A 7 20.75 27.05 7.91
CA LEU A 7 19.65 26.10 8.11
C LEU A 7 18.83 25.91 6.83
N THR A 8 18.48 27.00 6.13
CA THR A 8 17.69 26.93 4.89
C THR A 8 18.41 26.08 3.84
N LEU A 9 19.71 26.32 3.61
CA LEU A 9 20.51 25.54 2.67
C LEU A 9 20.66 24.06 3.06
N LEU A 10 20.81 23.76 4.36
CA LEU A 10 20.83 22.39 4.87
C LEU A 10 19.48 21.69 4.65
N LEU A 11 18.36 22.38 4.88
CA LEU A 11 17.03 21.87 4.59
C LEU A 11 16.82 21.68 3.08
N CYS A 12 17.29 22.59 2.23
CA CYS A 12 17.24 22.41 0.78
C CYS A 12 18.00 21.15 0.33
N ALA A 13 19.20 20.91 0.87
CA ALA A 13 19.98 19.73 0.55
C ALA A 13 19.36 18.43 1.09
N ALA A 14 18.78 18.47 2.30
CA ALA A 14 18.05 17.33 2.88
C ALA A 14 16.78 16.99 2.09
N TRP A 15 16.07 17.99 1.56
CA TRP A 15 14.94 17.77 0.66
C TRP A 15 15.37 17.20 -0.69
N ALA A 16 16.46 17.70 -1.28
CA ALA A 16 16.97 17.19 -2.56
C ALA A 16 17.40 15.73 -2.42
N ALA A 17 18.13 15.39 -1.35
CA ALA A 17 18.54 14.02 -1.07
C ALA A 17 17.34 13.08 -0.84
N THR A 18 16.34 13.52 -0.06
CA THR A 18 15.13 12.74 0.21
C THR A 18 14.30 12.49 -1.06
N VAL A 19 14.11 13.51 -1.91
CA VAL A 19 13.40 13.38 -3.20
C VAL A 19 14.17 12.49 -4.19
N LEU A 20 15.49 12.67 -4.32
CA LEU A 20 16.33 11.80 -5.16
C LEU A 20 16.37 10.35 -4.67
N TYR A 21 16.24 10.13 -3.36
CA TYR A 21 16.12 8.77 -2.82
C TYR A 21 14.73 8.18 -3.08
N GLY A 22 13.66 8.85 -2.66
CA GLY A 22 12.30 8.31 -2.77
C GLY A 22 11.82 8.11 -4.21
N GLU A 23 12.05 9.08 -5.10
CA GLU A 23 11.59 9.02 -6.49
C GLU A 23 12.53 8.24 -7.43
N MET A 24 13.68 7.74 -6.97
CA MET A 24 14.67 7.09 -7.85
C MET A 24 15.56 6.08 -7.11
N GLY A 25 16.30 6.53 -6.09
CA GLY A 25 17.26 5.69 -5.37
C GLY A 25 16.67 4.44 -4.70
N ALA A 26 15.42 4.51 -4.23
CA ALA A 26 14.71 3.37 -3.64
C ALA A 26 14.40 2.27 -4.67
N TYR A 27 14.06 2.65 -5.90
CA TYR A 27 13.76 1.73 -7.00
C TYR A 27 15.03 1.04 -7.49
N TRP A 28 16.14 1.78 -7.56
CA TRP A 28 17.48 1.21 -7.78
C TRP A 28 17.92 0.28 -6.65
N ALA A 29 17.55 0.57 -5.39
CA ALA A 29 17.83 -0.32 -4.27
C ALA A 29 17.05 -1.64 -4.38
N SER A 30 15.77 -1.61 -4.79
CA SER A 30 14.99 -2.82 -5.10
C SER A 30 15.61 -3.64 -6.24
N TYR A 31 16.06 -2.99 -7.32
CA TYR A 31 16.79 -3.65 -8.42
C TYR A 31 18.08 -4.33 -7.92
N LEU A 32 18.94 -3.59 -7.21
CA LEU A 32 20.22 -4.09 -6.71
C LEU A 32 20.09 -5.13 -5.59
N ALA A 33 18.92 -5.24 -4.95
CA ALA A 33 18.64 -6.23 -3.91
C ALA A 33 18.14 -7.58 -4.47
N CYS A 34 17.76 -7.66 -5.76
CA CYS A 34 17.28 -8.89 -6.38
C CYS A 34 18.20 -9.37 -7.53
N SER A 35 18.01 -10.61 -7.97
CA SER A 35 18.82 -11.22 -9.03
C SER A 35 18.09 -12.38 -9.70
N TRP A 36 18.49 -12.73 -10.92
CA TRP A 36 17.97 -13.90 -11.63
C TRP A 36 18.30 -15.20 -10.86
N PRO A 37 17.32 -16.06 -10.56
CA PRO A 37 17.58 -17.34 -9.91
C PRO A 37 18.51 -18.18 -10.77
N SER A 38 19.68 -18.51 -10.22
CA SER A 38 20.78 -19.14 -10.96
C SER A 38 21.11 -20.51 -10.38
N PRO A 39 21.41 -21.53 -11.22
CA PRO A 39 21.81 -22.85 -10.75
C PRO A 39 23.17 -22.79 -10.02
N PRO A 40 23.48 -23.77 -9.14
CA PRO A 40 24.73 -23.78 -8.40
C PRO A 40 25.97 -23.81 -9.32
N PRO A 41 27.09 -23.16 -8.93
CA PRO A 41 28.25 -22.88 -9.79
C PRO A 41 29.07 -24.13 -10.20
N SER A 42 28.67 -25.33 -9.74
CA SER A 42 29.17 -26.61 -10.24
C SER A 42 28.54 -27.03 -11.58
N SER A 43 27.51 -26.31 -12.06
CA SER A 43 26.91 -26.51 -13.37
C SER A 43 27.56 -25.59 -14.42
N SER A 44 27.92 -26.14 -15.57
CA SER A 44 28.42 -25.35 -16.70
C SER A 44 27.33 -24.39 -17.20
N PRO A 45 27.62 -23.09 -17.41
CA PRO A 45 26.59 -22.05 -17.58
C PRO A 45 25.65 -22.36 -18.76
N PRO A 46 24.37 -22.73 -18.50
CA PRO A 46 23.46 -23.11 -19.58
C PRO A 46 22.89 -21.85 -20.23
N ASN A 47 23.53 -21.42 -21.32
CA ASN A 47 23.25 -20.20 -22.10
C ASN A 47 21.91 -20.25 -22.88
N ASN A 48 20.95 -21.04 -22.38
CA ASN A 48 19.66 -21.41 -22.98
C ASN A 48 18.49 -21.31 -21.98
N HIS A 49 18.66 -20.60 -20.85
CA HIS A 49 17.54 -20.29 -19.96
C HIS A 49 16.72 -19.13 -20.53
N VAL A 50 15.40 -19.24 -20.50
CA VAL A 50 14.51 -18.11 -20.81
C VAL A 50 14.21 -17.37 -19.51
N LYS A 51 14.50 -16.07 -19.50
CA LYS A 51 14.26 -15.13 -18.42
C LYS A 51 12.83 -14.59 -18.48
N ILE A 52 12.09 -14.74 -17.40
CA ILE A 52 10.66 -14.41 -17.34
C ILE A 52 10.43 -13.51 -16.11
N ALA A 53 9.80 -12.35 -16.30
CA ALA A 53 9.36 -11.51 -15.19
C ALA A 53 7.83 -11.65 -15.02
N ALA A 54 7.38 -12.09 -13.85
CA ALA A 54 5.95 -12.24 -13.54
C ALA A 54 5.49 -11.16 -12.56
N VAL A 55 4.34 -10.56 -12.87
CA VAL A 55 3.70 -9.45 -12.17
C VAL A 55 2.26 -9.85 -11.86
N ALA A 56 1.75 -9.54 -10.67
CA ALA A 56 0.39 -9.83 -10.25
C ALA A 56 -0.36 -8.54 -9.87
N ASP A 57 -1.68 -8.60 -10.02
CA ASP A 57 -2.67 -7.65 -9.51
C ASP A 57 -2.29 -6.16 -9.64
N PRO A 58 -2.05 -5.62 -10.87
CA PRO A 58 -1.88 -4.17 -11.06
C PRO A 58 -3.05 -3.32 -10.55
N GLN A 59 -4.29 -3.80 -10.72
CA GLN A 59 -5.55 -3.19 -10.30
C GLN A 59 -5.50 -1.66 -10.36
N LEU A 60 -5.47 -1.14 -11.60
CA LEU A 60 -5.51 0.30 -11.85
C LEU A 60 -6.69 0.92 -11.11
N MET A 61 -6.39 1.92 -10.28
CA MET A 61 -7.41 2.69 -9.56
C MET A 61 -8.41 3.30 -10.54
N ASP A 62 -9.69 3.22 -10.21
CA ASP A 62 -10.80 3.77 -11.00
C ASP A 62 -11.98 4.18 -10.09
N SER A 63 -13.13 4.49 -10.69
CA SER A 63 -14.34 4.95 -10.00
C SER A 63 -14.90 3.94 -8.99
N THR A 64 -14.62 2.64 -9.16
CA THR A 64 -15.05 1.56 -8.27
C THR A 64 -14.14 1.40 -7.05
N SER A 65 -12.82 1.60 -7.20
CA SER A 65 -11.79 1.29 -6.19
C SER A 65 -11.98 1.96 -4.81
N LEU A 66 -12.49 3.19 -4.79
CA LEU A 66 -12.52 4.04 -3.58
C LEU A 66 -13.90 4.67 -3.31
N GLY A 67 -14.94 4.27 -4.06
CA GLY A 67 -16.27 4.91 -3.99
C GLY A 67 -16.28 6.40 -4.31
N LEU A 68 -15.24 6.89 -5.01
CA LEU A 68 -15.06 8.29 -5.35
C LEU A 68 -15.78 8.61 -6.68
N PRO A 69 -16.43 9.79 -6.81
CA PRO A 69 -17.01 10.18 -8.09
C PRO A 69 -15.96 10.23 -9.20
N SER A 70 -16.26 9.68 -10.39
CA SER A 70 -15.31 9.54 -11.51
C SER A 70 -14.68 10.87 -11.96
N SER A 71 -15.35 11.99 -11.73
CA SER A 71 -14.87 13.35 -12.05
C SER A 71 -14.17 14.06 -10.88
N SER A 72 -13.86 13.36 -9.79
CA SER A 72 -13.26 13.97 -8.59
C SER A 72 -11.74 14.12 -8.68
N ILE A 73 -11.24 15.27 -8.22
CA ILE A 73 -9.80 15.55 -8.12
C ILE A 73 -9.09 14.56 -7.18
N ALA A 74 -9.82 13.99 -6.20
CA ALA A 74 -9.31 12.96 -5.30
C ALA A 74 -9.01 11.66 -6.04
N LEU A 75 -9.91 11.20 -6.91
CA LEU A 75 -9.68 10.01 -7.74
C LEU A 75 -8.52 10.26 -8.71
N GLN A 76 -8.55 11.37 -9.46
CA GLN A 76 -7.48 11.74 -10.41
C GLN A 76 -6.08 11.80 -9.78
N ALA A 77 -6.00 12.19 -8.49
CA ALA A 77 -4.75 12.14 -7.73
C ALA A 77 -4.36 10.72 -7.33
N ALA A 78 -5.32 9.88 -6.90
CA ALA A 78 -5.07 8.48 -6.55
C ALA A 78 -4.63 7.66 -7.78
N GLU A 79 -5.29 7.85 -8.92
CA GLU A 79 -4.93 7.31 -10.23
C GLU A 79 -3.50 7.72 -10.59
N PHE A 80 -3.23 9.03 -10.74
CA PHE A 80 -1.92 9.55 -11.15
C PHE A 80 -0.77 9.03 -10.28
N TYR A 81 -0.91 9.05 -8.95
CA TYR A 81 0.16 8.58 -8.05
C TYR A 81 0.29 7.06 -7.92
N THR A 82 -0.69 6.29 -8.40
CA THR A 82 -0.63 4.82 -8.45
C THR A 82 -0.08 4.35 -9.78
N ASP A 83 -0.58 4.91 -10.89
CA ASP A 83 -0.05 4.75 -12.24
C ASP A 83 1.45 5.08 -12.30
N LEU A 84 1.86 6.22 -11.74
CA LEU A 84 3.27 6.65 -11.69
C LEU A 84 4.15 5.69 -10.88
N ASN A 85 3.66 5.21 -9.73
CA ASN A 85 4.40 4.24 -8.92
C ASN A 85 4.58 2.92 -9.68
N MET A 86 3.55 2.40 -10.33
CA MET A 86 3.63 1.18 -11.12
C MET A 86 4.54 1.33 -12.34
N ARG A 87 4.45 2.45 -13.07
CA ARG A 87 5.33 2.75 -14.21
C ARG A 87 6.80 2.82 -13.78
N ARG A 88 7.07 3.49 -12.67
CA ARG A 88 8.43 3.58 -12.10
C ARG A 88 8.93 2.23 -11.59
N SER A 89 8.11 1.45 -10.90
CA SER A 89 8.42 0.06 -10.51
C SER A 89 8.80 -0.78 -11.73
N PHE A 90 7.98 -0.76 -12.77
CA PHE A 90 8.23 -1.53 -13.98
C PHE A 90 9.49 -1.06 -14.72
N GLN A 91 9.60 0.23 -15.03
CA GLN A 91 10.71 0.79 -15.80
C GLN A 91 12.05 0.84 -15.06
N SER A 92 12.05 1.07 -13.74
CA SER A 92 13.28 1.30 -12.96
C SER A 92 13.68 0.16 -12.02
N ALA A 93 12.81 -0.85 -11.80
CA ALA A 93 13.14 -2.03 -11.00
C ALA A 93 12.92 -3.39 -11.70
N ILE A 94 12.03 -3.50 -12.69
CA ILE A 94 11.73 -4.78 -13.39
C ILE A 94 12.44 -4.87 -14.75
N LEU A 95 12.18 -3.93 -15.67
CA LEU A 95 12.80 -3.93 -17.01
C LEU A 95 14.35 -3.92 -17.02
N PRO A 96 15.07 -3.31 -16.04
CA PRO A 96 16.54 -3.36 -15.99
C PRO A 96 17.14 -4.76 -15.72
N PHE A 97 16.32 -5.79 -15.46
CA PHE A 97 16.77 -7.19 -15.44
C PHE A 97 16.93 -7.81 -16.84
N GLU A 98 16.44 -7.12 -17.88
CA GLU A 98 16.38 -7.60 -19.27
C GLU A 98 15.69 -8.99 -19.36
N PRO A 99 14.39 -9.08 -19.04
CA PRO A 99 13.60 -10.30 -19.22
C PRO A 99 13.34 -10.57 -20.70
N ASP A 100 13.35 -11.84 -21.10
CA ASP A 100 13.00 -12.28 -22.46
C ASP A 100 11.49 -12.20 -22.71
N MET A 101 10.66 -12.30 -21.65
CA MET A 101 9.19 -12.14 -21.68
C MET A 101 8.62 -11.70 -20.32
N VAL A 102 7.39 -11.16 -20.34
CA VAL A 102 6.66 -10.70 -19.14
C VAL A 102 5.33 -11.44 -19.00
N LEU A 103 4.92 -11.79 -17.78
CA LEU A 103 3.63 -12.39 -17.44
C LEU A 103 2.83 -11.45 -16.52
N PHE A 104 1.55 -11.20 -16.83
CA PHE A 104 0.59 -10.56 -15.93
C PHE A 104 -0.42 -11.59 -15.43
N LEU A 105 -0.44 -11.84 -14.12
CA LEU A 105 -1.23 -12.91 -13.48
C LEU A 105 -2.69 -12.53 -13.17
N GLY A 106 -3.29 -11.65 -13.96
CA GLY A 106 -4.66 -11.15 -13.80
C GLY A 106 -4.77 -9.79 -13.11
N ASP A 107 -6.01 -9.37 -12.93
CA ASP A 107 -6.48 -8.14 -12.26
C ASP A 107 -5.71 -6.90 -12.73
N HIS A 108 -5.78 -6.64 -14.03
CA HIS A 108 -5.15 -5.49 -14.67
C HIS A 108 -5.91 -4.20 -14.31
N PHE A 109 -7.24 -4.29 -14.25
CA PHE A 109 -8.16 -3.26 -13.78
C PHE A 109 -8.71 -3.60 -12.39
N ASP A 110 -9.45 -2.68 -11.78
CA ASP A 110 -10.18 -2.92 -10.52
C ASP A 110 -11.69 -3.07 -10.80
N GLY A 111 -12.28 -2.12 -11.53
CA GLY A 111 -13.68 -2.11 -11.93
C GLY A 111 -14.01 -2.79 -13.27
N GLY A 112 -13.10 -3.57 -13.86
CA GLY A 112 -13.14 -4.01 -15.26
C GLY A 112 -14.48 -4.57 -15.82
N PRO A 113 -15.26 -5.37 -15.06
CA PRO A 113 -16.55 -5.90 -15.50
C PRO A 113 -17.71 -4.89 -15.39
N TYR A 114 -17.52 -3.81 -14.63
CA TYR A 114 -18.55 -2.82 -14.28
C TYR A 114 -18.37 -1.48 -15.01
N MET A 115 -17.19 -1.21 -15.56
CA MET A 115 -16.87 -0.04 -16.40
C MET A 115 -17.69 0.03 -17.69
N SER A 116 -18.06 1.25 -18.09
CA SER A 116 -18.49 1.53 -19.46
C SER A 116 -17.37 1.22 -20.49
N ASP A 117 -17.71 1.14 -21.77
CA ASP A 117 -16.68 0.96 -22.82
C ASP A 117 -15.69 2.14 -22.86
N GLU A 118 -16.13 3.35 -22.53
CA GLU A 118 -15.29 4.55 -22.43
C GLU A 118 -14.34 4.47 -21.22
N GLU A 119 -14.86 4.18 -20.02
CA GLU A 119 -14.05 4.03 -18.79
C GLU A 119 -13.03 2.90 -18.93
N TRP A 120 -13.41 1.80 -19.60
CA TRP A 120 -12.52 0.67 -19.86
C TRP A 120 -11.44 1.00 -20.91
N GLN A 121 -11.76 1.78 -21.94
CA GLN A 121 -10.75 2.26 -22.91
C GLN A 121 -9.78 3.27 -22.29
N GLU A 122 -10.23 4.15 -21.38
CA GLU A 122 -9.34 5.05 -20.63
C GLU A 122 -8.42 4.28 -19.70
N SER A 123 -8.95 3.30 -18.95
CA SER A 123 -8.17 2.41 -18.09
C SER A 123 -7.17 1.57 -18.89
N LEU A 124 -7.56 1.06 -20.06
CA LEU A 124 -6.68 0.34 -20.98
C LEU A 124 -5.56 1.23 -21.56
N PHE A 125 -5.86 2.50 -21.86
CA PHE A 125 -4.85 3.46 -22.29
C PHE A 125 -3.83 3.73 -21.16
N ARG A 126 -4.31 3.95 -19.93
CA ARG A 126 -3.47 4.07 -18.73
C ARG A 126 -2.59 2.83 -18.56
N PHE A 127 -3.15 1.62 -18.59
CA PHE A 127 -2.40 0.35 -18.48
C PHE A 127 -1.29 0.24 -19.55
N LYS A 128 -1.62 0.52 -20.82
CA LYS A 128 -0.66 0.49 -21.93
C LYS A 128 0.45 1.55 -21.83
N HIS A 129 0.16 2.68 -21.21
CA HIS A 129 1.18 3.69 -20.91
C HIS A 129 2.04 3.27 -19.71
N ILE A 130 1.45 2.86 -18.59
CA ILE A 130 2.14 2.45 -17.35
C ILE A 130 3.21 1.38 -17.65
N PHE A 131 2.86 0.36 -18.44
CA PHE A 131 3.74 -0.76 -18.75
C PHE A 131 4.50 -0.60 -20.10
N SER A 132 4.57 0.61 -20.64
CA SER A 132 5.30 0.95 -21.89
C SER A 132 4.92 0.10 -23.12
N LEU A 133 3.69 -0.46 -23.15
CA LEU A 133 3.23 -1.40 -24.18
C LEU A 133 3.12 -0.75 -25.57
N ASN A 134 2.97 0.57 -25.61
CA ASN A 134 3.00 1.34 -26.86
C ASN A 134 4.44 1.57 -27.37
N GLU A 135 5.42 1.73 -26.47
CA GLU A 135 6.84 1.98 -26.77
C GLU A 135 7.59 0.72 -27.19
N GLN A 136 7.12 -0.46 -26.73
CA GLN A 136 7.54 -1.80 -27.16
C GLN A 136 7.59 -1.98 -28.71
N ARG A 137 6.90 -1.12 -29.47
CA ARG A 137 6.96 -1.06 -30.94
C ARG A 137 8.28 -0.52 -31.52
N ARG A 138 9.18 0.05 -30.69
CA ARG A 138 10.45 0.69 -31.11
C ARG A 138 11.72 -0.09 -30.75
N LYS A 139 11.60 -1.15 -29.96
CA LYS A 139 12.70 -2.05 -29.53
C LYS A 139 12.41 -3.48 -30.01
N PRO A 140 13.36 -4.43 -29.96
CA PRO A 140 13.00 -5.85 -30.04
C PRO A 140 11.90 -6.14 -29.00
N HIS A 141 10.76 -6.64 -29.49
CA HIS A 141 9.55 -6.78 -28.70
C HIS A 141 9.72 -7.88 -27.65
N ILE A 142 9.62 -7.52 -26.37
CA ILE A 142 9.53 -8.47 -25.25
C ILE A 142 8.08 -8.99 -25.25
N PRO A 143 7.82 -10.28 -25.51
CA PRO A 143 6.45 -10.80 -25.48
C PRO A 143 5.83 -10.65 -24.10
N ILE A 144 4.57 -10.23 -24.07
CA ILE A 144 3.77 -10.15 -22.84
C ILE A 144 2.62 -11.15 -22.95
N TYR A 145 2.42 -11.93 -21.89
CA TYR A 145 1.30 -12.86 -21.74
C TYR A 145 0.41 -12.43 -20.57
N TYR A 146 -0.90 -12.61 -20.74
CA TYR A 146 -1.93 -12.12 -19.83
C TYR A 146 -2.82 -13.29 -19.36
N LEU A 147 -3.12 -13.32 -18.07
CA LEU A 147 -4.21 -14.08 -17.47
C LEU A 147 -5.38 -13.13 -17.22
N SER A 148 -6.62 -13.62 -17.27
CA SER A 148 -7.76 -12.86 -16.77
C SER A 148 -7.89 -13.02 -15.25
N GLY A 149 -8.03 -11.91 -14.54
CA GLY A 149 -8.44 -11.87 -13.13
C GLY A 149 -9.94 -11.61 -12.94
N ASN A 150 -10.44 -11.70 -11.71
CA ASN A 150 -11.87 -11.43 -11.45
C ASN A 150 -12.23 -9.92 -11.49
N HIS A 151 -11.28 -9.02 -11.29
CA HIS A 151 -11.42 -7.59 -11.55
C HIS A 151 -11.23 -7.24 -13.04
N ASP A 152 -10.88 -8.20 -13.91
CA ASP A 152 -10.90 -8.03 -15.37
C ASP A 152 -12.22 -8.47 -16.00
N ILE A 153 -12.74 -9.64 -15.59
CA ILE A 153 -13.91 -10.29 -16.24
C ILE A 153 -15.10 -10.63 -15.33
N GLY A 154 -14.90 -10.65 -14.00
CA GLY A 154 -15.90 -11.12 -13.03
C GLY A 154 -15.88 -12.63 -12.80
N TYR A 155 -16.82 -13.13 -12.00
CA TYR A 155 -16.98 -14.56 -11.70
C TYR A 155 -18.09 -15.22 -12.53
N SER A 156 -18.16 -16.56 -12.52
CA SER A 156 -19.09 -17.36 -13.34
C SER A 156 -20.57 -16.97 -13.33
N ALA A 157 -21.12 -16.36 -12.27
CA ALA A 157 -22.50 -15.84 -12.26
C ALA A 157 -22.72 -14.63 -13.19
N PHE A 158 -21.65 -13.89 -13.51
CA PHE A 158 -21.71 -12.63 -14.25
C PHE A 158 -21.76 -12.85 -15.77
N PHE A 159 -21.05 -13.87 -16.27
CA PHE A 159 -20.85 -14.13 -17.70
C PHE A 159 -22.15 -14.42 -18.48
N SER A 160 -23.18 -14.95 -17.82
CA SER A 160 -24.47 -15.27 -18.42
C SER A 160 -25.34 -14.03 -18.68
N ALA A 161 -25.10 -12.95 -17.94
CA ALA A 161 -25.76 -11.66 -18.10
C ALA A 161 -24.94 -10.69 -18.98
N HIS A 162 -23.61 -10.74 -18.88
CA HIS A 162 -22.69 -9.77 -19.50
C HIS A 162 -21.61 -10.44 -20.41
N PRO A 163 -22.01 -11.18 -21.47
CA PRO A 163 -21.07 -11.84 -22.38
C PRO A 163 -20.16 -10.86 -23.14
N GLU A 164 -20.54 -9.58 -23.25
CA GLU A 164 -19.75 -8.51 -23.83
C GLU A 164 -18.45 -8.22 -23.07
N VAL A 165 -18.41 -8.41 -21.74
CA VAL A 165 -17.18 -8.23 -20.95
C VAL A 165 -16.13 -9.27 -21.34
N LEU A 166 -16.53 -10.53 -21.54
CA LEU A 166 -15.63 -11.57 -22.04
C LEU A 166 -15.14 -11.25 -23.45
N SER A 167 -16.04 -10.80 -24.33
CA SER A 167 -15.71 -10.38 -25.70
C SER A 167 -14.74 -9.18 -25.73
N ARG A 168 -14.93 -8.20 -24.83
CA ARG A 168 -14.10 -7.00 -24.67
C ARG A 168 -12.69 -7.37 -24.21
N TYR A 169 -12.57 -8.25 -23.22
CA TYR A 169 -11.29 -8.78 -22.75
C TYR A 169 -10.58 -9.60 -23.83
N GLU A 170 -11.24 -10.61 -24.41
CA GLU A 170 -10.63 -11.55 -25.37
C GLU A 170 -10.15 -10.87 -26.67
N LYS A 171 -10.81 -9.78 -27.06
CA LYS A 171 -10.45 -8.95 -28.22
C LYS A 171 -9.12 -8.20 -28.06
N GLU A 172 -8.72 -7.90 -26.82
CA GLU A 172 -7.50 -7.13 -26.52
C GLU A 172 -6.37 -8.02 -25.98
N PHE A 173 -6.66 -8.84 -24.97
CA PHE A 173 -5.66 -9.66 -24.27
C PHE A 173 -5.53 -11.09 -24.83
N GLY A 174 -6.44 -11.50 -25.72
CA GLY A 174 -6.48 -12.83 -26.31
C GLY A 174 -7.30 -13.84 -25.52
N SER A 175 -7.22 -15.12 -25.89
CA SER A 175 -7.96 -16.21 -25.22
C SER A 175 -7.65 -16.26 -23.72
N ARG A 176 -8.66 -16.50 -22.87
CA ARG A 176 -8.48 -16.72 -21.43
C ARG A 176 -7.92 -18.13 -21.09
N ASN A 177 -7.97 -19.06 -22.04
CA ASN A 177 -7.42 -20.41 -21.92
C ASN A 177 -6.45 -20.67 -23.08
N TYR A 178 -5.17 -20.88 -22.81
CA TYR A 178 -4.15 -21.14 -23.84
C TYR A 178 -2.87 -21.74 -23.24
N GLN A 179 -1.96 -22.18 -24.11
CA GLN A 179 -0.60 -22.58 -23.73
C GLN A 179 0.46 -21.93 -24.61
N PHE A 180 1.66 -21.75 -24.08
CA PHE A 180 2.85 -21.33 -24.80
C PHE A 180 4.09 -22.02 -24.22
N SER A 181 5.19 -22.12 -24.96
CA SER A 181 6.43 -22.74 -24.47
C SER A 181 7.53 -21.69 -24.33
N ALA A 182 8.23 -21.70 -23.20
CA ALA A 182 9.44 -20.92 -22.98
C ALA A 182 10.63 -21.87 -22.74
N GLY A 183 11.57 -21.90 -23.69
CA GLY A 183 12.71 -22.82 -23.66
C GLY A 183 12.26 -24.27 -23.86
N LYS A 184 12.23 -25.07 -22.79
CA LYS A 184 11.69 -26.44 -22.77
C LYS A 184 10.59 -26.64 -21.71
N VAL A 185 9.95 -25.55 -21.29
CA VAL A 185 8.90 -25.53 -20.27
C VAL A 185 7.62 -25.02 -20.91
N ASP A 186 6.52 -25.75 -20.73
CA ASP A 186 5.21 -25.38 -21.29
C ASP A 186 4.39 -24.66 -20.20
N PHE A 187 3.93 -23.45 -20.50
CA PHE A 187 3.13 -22.63 -19.61
C PHE A 187 1.65 -22.77 -19.99
N VAL A 188 0.82 -23.16 -19.03
CA VAL A 188 -0.61 -23.40 -19.22
C VAL A 188 -1.39 -22.31 -18.49
N VAL A 189 -2.07 -21.45 -19.25
CA VAL A 189 -2.95 -20.40 -18.73
C VAL A 189 -4.39 -20.93 -18.70
N ILE A 190 -5.02 -20.84 -17.52
CA ILE A 190 -6.41 -21.25 -17.31
C ILE A 190 -7.27 -20.07 -16.88
N ASP A 191 -8.50 -20.02 -17.40
CA ASP A 191 -9.56 -19.16 -16.88
C ASP A 191 -10.04 -19.76 -15.56
N ALA A 192 -9.56 -19.22 -14.44
CA ALA A 192 -9.88 -19.74 -13.11
C ALA A 192 -11.34 -19.43 -12.70
N GLN A 193 -11.85 -18.27 -13.13
CA GLN A 193 -13.15 -17.71 -12.77
C GLN A 193 -14.34 -18.56 -13.29
N THR A 194 -14.11 -19.36 -14.33
CA THR A 194 -15.06 -20.35 -14.86
C THR A 194 -14.99 -21.72 -14.20
N LEU A 195 -13.86 -22.12 -13.59
CA LEU A 195 -13.60 -23.53 -13.29
C LEU A 195 -14.55 -24.14 -12.28
N ASP A 196 -14.99 -23.38 -11.28
CA ASP A 196 -15.93 -23.83 -10.24
C ASP A 196 -17.39 -23.44 -10.49
N GLY A 197 -17.68 -22.69 -11.56
CA GLY A 197 -19.03 -22.23 -11.90
C GLY A 197 -20.06 -23.34 -12.16
N ALA A 198 -21.32 -22.94 -12.39
CA ALA A 198 -22.42 -23.88 -12.59
C ALA A 198 -22.12 -24.92 -13.70
N ARG A 199 -22.40 -26.21 -13.45
CA ARG A 199 -22.05 -27.34 -14.36
C ARG A 199 -22.66 -27.27 -15.77
N LYS A 200 -23.57 -26.34 -16.04
CA LYS A 200 -24.20 -26.10 -17.35
C LYS A 200 -23.63 -24.88 -18.08
N SER A 201 -22.72 -24.12 -17.47
CA SER A 201 -22.02 -23.01 -18.14
C SER A 201 -21.22 -23.53 -19.33
N LYS A 202 -21.34 -22.84 -20.46
CA LYS A 202 -20.56 -23.09 -21.68
C LYS A 202 -19.09 -22.72 -21.45
N GLU A 203 -18.87 -21.67 -20.66
CA GLU A 203 -17.57 -21.10 -20.31
C GLU A 203 -16.79 -22.10 -19.44
N ARG A 204 -17.40 -22.61 -18.35
CA ARG A 204 -16.85 -23.73 -17.57
C ARG A 204 -16.56 -24.95 -18.43
N SER A 205 -17.49 -25.30 -19.33
CA SER A 205 -17.32 -26.46 -20.22
C SER A 205 -16.11 -26.30 -21.14
N SER A 206 -15.92 -25.10 -21.71
CA SER A 206 -14.80 -24.73 -22.58
C SER A 206 -13.45 -24.82 -21.87
N SER A 207 -13.32 -24.23 -20.68
CA SER A 207 -12.08 -24.29 -19.89
C SER A 207 -11.72 -25.73 -19.51
N TRP A 208 -12.70 -26.53 -19.07
CA TRP A 208 -12.47 -27.95 -18.75
C TRP A 208 -12.31 -28.85 -19.99
N GLU A 209 -12.70 -28.42 -21.19
CA GLU A 209 -12.39 -29.13 -22.44
C GLU A 209 -10.94 -28.85 -22.84
N PHE A 210 -10.51 -27.58 -22.82
CA PHE A 210 -9.11 -27.18 -23.03
C PHE A 210 -8.15 -27.93 -22.09
N ILE A 211 -8.40 -27.91 -20.77
CA ILE A 211 -7.58 -28.62 -19.77
C ILE A 211 -7.48 -30.13 -20.09
N LYS A 212 -8.55 -30.76 -20.61
CA LYS A 212 -8.53 -32.17 -21.01
C LYS A 212 -7.65 -32.42 -22.23
N THR A 213 -7.59 -31.51 -23.21
CA THR A 213 -6.66 -31.64 -24.35
C THR A 213 -5.19 -31.62 -23.91
N LEU A 214 -4.89 -31.03 -22.74
CA LEU A 214 -3.56 -30.97 -22.13
C LEU A 214 -3.27 -32.08 -21.11
N SER A 215 -4.14 -33.11 -21.02
CA SER A 215 -3.91 -34.30 -20.20
C SER A 215 -2.66 -35.09 -20.67
N PRO A 216 -2.12 -36.05 -19.89
CA PRO A 216 -0.80 -36.62 -20.15
C PRO A 216 -0.72 -37.53 -21.40
N GLY A 217 -0.55 -36.93 -22.58
CA GLY A 217 -0.49 -37.59 -23.89
C GLY A 217 0.92 -37.62 -24.51
N ASN A 218 1.83 -38.43 -23.95
CA ASN A 218 3.16 -38.75 -24.50
C ASN A 218 4.15 -37.58 -24.82
N THR A 219 3.80 -36.32 -24.58
CA THR A 219 4.69 -35.16 -24.79
C THR A 219 5.62 -34.90 -23.60
N SER A 220 6.75 -34.24 -23.85
CA SER A 220 7.99 -34.45 -23.07
C SER A 220 8.45 -33.33 -22.14
N ASN A 221 7.74 -32.19 -22.10
CA ASN A 221 8.13 -31.00 -21.34
C ASN A 221 7.47 -30.95 -19.94
N PRO A 222 8.14 -30.42 -18.90
CA PRO A 222 7.48 -29.99 -17.67
C PRO A 222 6.49 -28.85 -17.95
N LYS A 223 5.42 -28.77 -17.14
CA LYS A 223 4.41 -27.71 -17.22
C LYS A 223 4.47 -26.76 -16.02
N VAL A 224 4.30 -25.46 -16.26
CA VAL A 224 3.97 -24.47 -15.24
C VAL A 224 2.50 -24.10 -15.39
N LEU A 225 1.74 -24.20 -14.29
CA LEU A 225 0.34 -23.77 -14.27
C LEU A 225 0.27 -22.29 -13.89
N LEU A 226 -0.42 -21.50 -14.70
CA LEU A 226 -0.71 -20.10 -14.45
C LEU A 226 -2.23 -19.96 -14.24
N THR A 227 -2.63 -19.58 -13.03
CA THR A 227 -4.03 -19.42 -12.61
C THR A 227 -4.16 -18.14 -11.79
N HIS A 228 -5.13 -17.27 -12.05
CA HIS A 228 -5.27 -16.05 -11.24
C HIS A 228 -5.72 -16.40 -9.82
N ILE A 229 -6.90 -17.02 -9.68
CA ILE A 229 -7.40 -17.54 -8.40
C ILE A 229 -6.47 -18.69 -7.95
N PRO A 230 -5.94 -18.69 -6.71
CA PRO A 230 -5.02 -19.71 -6.24
C PRO A 230 -5.70 -21.06 -5.99
N LEU A 231 -4.90 -22.12 -5.89
CA LEU A 231 -5.42 -23.46 -5.59
C LEU A 231 -5.85 -23.59 -4.12
N TYR A 232 -6.81 -24.50 -3.89
CA TYR A 232 -7.36 -24.86 -2.59
C TYR A 232 -6.27 -25.06 -1.54
N ARG A 233 -6.48 -24.46 -0.37
CA ARG A 233 -5.62 -24.61 0.80
C ARG A 233 -6.48 -24.43 2.08
N PRO A 234 -6.31 -25.25 3.13
CA PRO A 234 -7.09 -25.09 4.36
C PRO A 234 -7.00 -23.68 4.97
N ASP A 235 -8.04 -23.27 5.69
CA ASP A 235 -7.98 -22.02 6.46
C ASP A 235 -6.79 -22.03 7.43
N ASN A 236 -6.14 -20.89 7.62
CA ASN A 236 -4.90 -20.74 8.41
C ASN A 236 -3.65 -21.45 7.83
N THR A 237 -3.64 -21.87 6.56
CA THR A 237 -2.44 -22.46 5.92
C THR A 237 -1.22 -21.51 6.02
N PRO A 238 -0.06 -21.96 6.54
CA PRO A 238 1.15 -21.15 6.59
C PRO A 238 1.69 -20.83 5.18
N CYS A 239 1.91 -19.55 4.90
CA CYS A 239 2.27 -19.02 3.58
C CYS A 239 3.78 -18.77 3.38
N GLY A 240 4.63 -19.24 4.30
CA GLY A 240 6.03 -18.82 4.38
C GLY A 240 6.21 -17.45 5.07
N PRO A 241 7.44 -16.91 5.11
CA PRO A 241 7.82 -15.80 5.99
C PRO A 241 7.51 -14.39 5.43
N HIS A 242 6.87 -14.30 4.26
CA HIS A 242 6.66 -13.02 3.56
C HIS A 242 5.22 -12.49 3.63
N ARG A 243 4.24 -13.34 3.98
CA ARG A 243 2.85 -12.92 4.17
C ARG A 243 2.74 -11.84 5.25
N SER A 244 2.07 -10.75 4.92
CA SER A 244 1.68 -9.69 5.86
C SER A 244 0.19 -9.71 6.20
N SER A 245 -0.65 -10.22 5.30
CA SER A 245 -2.09 -10.37 5.47
C SER A 245 -2.46 -11.45 6.50
N PRO A 246 -3.62 -11.33 7.17
CA PRO A 246 -4.09 -12.32 8.13
C PRO A 246 -4.50 -13.65 7.48
N VAL A 247 -5.10 -14.50 8.32
CA VAL A 247 -5.60 -15.86 8.05
C VAL A 247 -6.22 -16.03 6.66
N ILE A 248 -5.63 -16.97 5.90
CA ILE A 248 -6.22 -17.59 4.71
C ILE A 248 -7.63 -18.07 5.04
N ASN A 249 -8.62 -17.67 4.26
CA ASN A 249 -10.02 -18.06 4.43
C ASN A 249 -10.67 -18.45 3.09
N GLN A 250 -11.31 -19.62 3.04
CA GLN A 250 -12.00 -20.16 1.86
C GLN A 250 -13.38 -19.50 1.62
N ARG A 251 -13.46 -18.16 1.62
CA ARG A 251 -14.71 -17.41 1.37
C ARG A 251 -15.19 -17.64 -0.07
N VAL A 252 -16.43 -18.10 -0.22
CA VAL A 252 -17.13 -18.27 -1.50
C VAL A 252 -18.58 -17.80 -1.37
N SER A 253 -19.08 -17.09 -2.37
CA SER A 253 -20.48 -16.63 -2.48
C SER A 253 -21.12 -17.09 -3.79
N TYR A 254 -22.43 -17.34 -3.76
CA TYR A 254 -23.20 -17.88 -4.88
C TYR A 254 -24.43 -17.03 -5.21
N ALA A 255 -24.78 -16.94 -6.48
CA ALA A 255 -26.02 -16.36 -6.95
C ALA A 255 -27.23 -17.28 -6.64
N ALA A 256 -28.36 -16.66 -6.27
CA ALA A 256 -29.49 -17.36 -5.67
C ALA A 256 -30.27 -18.33 -6.58
N PHE A 257 -30.14 -18.20 -7.90
CA PHE A 257 -31.01 -18.90 -8.88
C PHE A 257 -30.32 -20.02 -9.66
N ASP A 258 -29.06 -19.83 -10.06
CA ASP A 258 -28.31 -20.73 -10.94
C ASP A 258 -27.12 -21.43 -10.23
N GLN A 259 -26.81 -21.01 -8.99
CA GLN A 259 -25.60 -21.39 -8.24
C GLN A 259 -24.30 -21.02 -8.97
N GLY A 260 -24.32 -19.99 -9.82
CA GLY A 260 -23.11 -19.34 -10.30
C GLY A 260 -22.34 -18.72 -9.14
N ILE A 261 -21.01 -18.71 -9.22
CA ILE A 261 -20.17 -18.07 -8.21
C ILE A 261 -20.17 -16.56 -8.45
N THR A 262 -20.39 -15.78 -7.38
CA THR A 262 -20.31 -14.32 -7.38
C THR A 262 -19.02 -13.80 -6.75
N TYR A 263 -18.35 -14.61 -5.92
CA TYR A 263 -17.07 -14.30 -5.29
C TYR A 263 -16.39 -15.59 -4.82
N GLN A 264 -15.07 -15.71 -4.95
CA GLN A 264 -14.31 -16.91 -4.54
C GLN A 264 -12.82 -16.61 -4.34
N ASN A 265 -12.32 -16.74 -3.11
CA ASN A 265 -10.90 -16.49 -2.81
C ASN A 265 -9.93 -17.57 -3.34
N TYR A 266 -10.41 -18.82 -3.45
CA TYR A 266 -9.60 -20.01 -3.72
C TYR A 266 -10.42 -21.03 -4.49
N LEU A 267 -9.81 -21.71 -5.46
CA LEU A 267 -10.48 -22.80 -6.19
C LEU A 267 -10.91 -23.92 -5.22
N THR A 268 -11.99 -24.63 -5.53
CA THR A 268 -12.47 -25.73 -4.69
C THR A 268 -11.43 -26.84 -4.59
N LYS A 269 -11.50 -27.65 -3.52
CA LYS A 269 -10.60 -28.78 -3.34
C LYS A 269 -10.70 -29.76 -4.51
N GLU A 270 -11.92 -30.06 -4.95
CA GLU A 270 -12.23 -30.98 -6.03
C GLU A 270 -11.65 -30.48 -7.38
N THR A 271 -11.77 -29.19 -7.67
CA THR A 271 -11.15 -28.57 -8.86
C THR A 271 -9.63 -28.57 -8.76
N SER A 272 -9.06 -28.24 -7.59
CA SER A 272 -7.62 -28.16 -7.37
C SER A 272 -6.93 -29.53 -7.46
N ASP A 273 -7.49 -30.55 -6.80
CA ASP A 273 -7.04 -31.94 -6.91
C ASP A 273 -7.09 -32.42 -8.37
N LEU A 274 -8.14 -32.07 -9.12
CA LEU A 274 -8.34 -32.46 -10.51
C LEU A 274 -7.37 -31.75 -11.48
N LEU A 275 -7.13 -30.44 -11.29
CA LEU A 275 -6.13 -29.68 -12.04
C LEU A 275 -4.73 -30.29 -11.89
N LEU A 276 -4.30 -30.52 -10.64
CA LEU A 276 -3.01 -31.11 -10.32
C LEU A 276 -2.86 -32.52 -10.91
N SER A 277 -3.93 -33.33 -10.85
CA SER A 277 -3.94 -34.71 -11.38
C SER A 277 -3.89 -34.78 -12.91
N LEU A 278 -4.62 -33.89 -13.61
CA LEU A 278 -4.66 -33.86 -15.08
C LEU A 278 -3.43 -33.20 -15.72
N LEU A 279 -2.99 -32.06 -15.19
CA LEU A 279 -1.91 -31.29 -15.81
C LEU A 279 -0.53 -31.77 -15.37
N GLN A 280 -0.39 -32.22 -14.12
CA GLN A 280 0.87 -32.62 -13.48
C GLN A 280 1.98 -31.54 -13.59
N PRO A 281 1.70 -30.28 -13.15
CA PRO A 281 2.66 -29.19 -13.24
C PRO A 281 3.81 -29.35 -12.24
N VAL A 282 4.99 -28.83 -12.58
CA VAL A 282 6.15 -28.75 -11.66
C VAL A 282 6.11 -27.52 -10.74
N LEU A 283 5.34 -26.50 -11.15
CA LEU A 283 5.17 -25.23 -10.44
C LEU A 283 3.79 -24.66 -10.77
N VAL A 284 3.17 -23.97 -9.80
CA VAL A 284 1.98 -23.15 -9.99
C VAL A 284 2.31 -21.70 -9.62
N LEU A 285 1.86 -20.73 -10.42
CA LEU A 285 1.91 -19.31 -10.09
C LEU A 285 0.48 -18.72 -10.06
N SER A 286 0.20 -17.91 -9.04
CA SER A 286 -1.10 -17.25 -8.83
C SER A 286 -0.99 -15.80 -8.35
N GLY A 287 -2.10 -15.06 -8.38
CA GLY A 287 -2.24 -13.67 -7.90
C GLY A 287 -3.38 -13.57 -6.89
N HIS A 288 -4.29 -12.61 -7.06
CA HIS A 288 -5.60 -12.52 -6.39
C HIS A 288 -5.61 -12.20 -4.88
N ASP A 289 -4.76 -12.85 -4.08
CA ASP A 289 -4.71 -12.63 -2.63
C ASP A 289 -3.89 -11.36 -2.25
N HIS A 290 -3.36 -10.66 -3.27
CA HIS A 290 -2.51 -9.46 -3.23
C HIS A 290 -1.23 -9.56 -2.38
N ASP A 291 -0.97 -10.71 -1.74
CA ASP A 291 0.09 -10.91 -0.78
C ASP A 291 0.85 -12.23 -0.98
N GLN A 292 2.12 -12.25 -0.60
CA GLN A 292 3.02 -13.32 -0.96
C GLN A 292 2.75 -14.59 -0.15
N CYS A 293 2.31 -15.65 -0.83
CA CYS A 293 2.06 -16.95 -0.20
C CYS A 293 2.75 -18.07 -0.99
N THR A 294 3.55 -18.89 -0.30
CA THR A 294 4.14 -20.11 -0.86
C THR A 294 3.60 -21.33 -0.14
N VAL A 295 3.01 -22.26 -0.90
CA VAL A 295 2.38 -23.50 -0.41
C VAL A 295 2.94 -24.69 -1.19
N VAL A 296 2.98 -25.87 -0.56
CA VAL A 296 3.38 -27.12 -1.22
C VAL A 296 2.21 -28.10 -1.23
N HIS A 297 1.63 -28.31 -2.40
CA HIS A 297 0.54 -29.25 -2.64
C HIS A 297 1.07 -30.68 -2.70
N SER A 298 0.51 -31.58 -1.89
CA SER A 298 0.91 -32.99 -1.85
C SER A 298 0.09 -33.82 -2.83
N THR A 299 0.67 -34.17 -3.99
CA THR A 299 0.00 -34.95 -5.04
C THR A 299 0.51 -36.40 -5.11
N PRO A 300 -0.24 -37.35 -5.69
CA PRO A 300 0.24 -38.72 -5.93
C PRO A 300 1.48 -38.83 -6.83
N PHE A 301 1.80 -37.77 -7.58
CA PHE A 301 2.91 -37.71 -8.53
C PHE A 301 4.14 -36.94 -7.97
N GLY A 302 4.00 -36.34 -6.79
CA GLY A 302 5.05 -35.56 -6.13
C GLY A 302 4.51 -34.28 -5.45
N PRO A 303 5.36 -33.60 -4.66
CA PRO A 303 5.04 -32.26 -4.14
C PRO A 303 5.09 -31.23 -5.26
N VAL A 304 4.07 -30.38 -5.37
CA VAL A 304 4.00 -29.26 -6.32
C VAL A 304 4.01 -27.95 -5.53
N THR A 305 4.97 -27.07 -5.82
CA THR A 305 5.00 -25.73 -5.18
C THR A 305 4.04 -24.80 -5.90
N GLU A 306 3.25 -24.05 -5.14
CA GLU A 306 2.53 -22.87 -5.62
C GLU A 306 3.15 -21.61 -5.00
N HIS A 307 3.41 -20.61 -5.83
CA HIS A 307 3.65 -19.25 -5.38
C HIS A 307 2.48 -18.35 -5.80
N THR A 308 1.71 -17.90 -4.82
CA THR A 308 0.84 -16.74 -4.97
C THR A 308 1.72 -15.49 -4.82
N LEU A 309 1.83 -14.70 -5.89
CA LEU A 309 2.53 -13.42 -5.91
C LEU A 309 1.67 -12.36 -5.22
N GLY A 310 2.33 -11.37 -4.62
CA GLY A 310 1.65 -10.16 -4.17
C GLY A 310 1.66 -9.08 -5.25
N THR A 311 0.71 -8.16 -5.13
CA THR A 311 0.46 -7.03 -6.05
C THR A 311 1.72 -6.22 -6.41
N ILE A 312 1.74 -5.62 -7.60
CA ILE A 312 2.69 -4.55 -7.96
C ILE A 312 2.25 -3.15 -7.47
N SER A 313 0.96 -2.98 -7.18
CA SER A 313 0.35 -1.74 -6.73
C SER A 313 0.56 -1.51 -5.22
N TRP A 314 0.56 -0.24 -4.81
CA TRP A 314 0.70 0.15 -3.40
C TRP A 314 -0.65 0.43 -2.71
N GLN A 315 -1.77 0.32 -3.43
CA GLN A 315 -3.12 0.56 -2.91
C GLN A 315 -3.80 -0.70 -2.38
N GLN A 316 -3.39 -1.88 -2.85
CA GLN A 316 -4.15 -3.13 -2.72
C GLN A 316 -3.90 -3.86 -1.39
N GLY A 317 -3.95 -3.11 -0.29
CA GLY A 317 -3.79 -3.58 1.10
C GLY A 317 -2.35 -3.94 1.50
N ASN A 318 -1.52 -4.40 0.57
CA ASN A 318 -0.17 -4.86 0.87
C ASN A 318 0.86 -3.72 0.98
N LEU A 319 1.61 -3.67 2.09
CA LEU A 319 2.71 -2.74 2.30
C LEU A 319 4.04 -3.19 1.65
N TYR A 320 4.07 -4.35 0.99
CA TYR A 320 5.24 -4.99 0.38
C TYR A 320 4.93 -5.39 -1.08
N PRO A 321 4.74 -4.44 -2.02
CA PRO A 321 4.52 -4.76 -3.43
C PRO A 321 5.68 -5.59 -4.00
N SER A 322 5.37 -6.52 -4.92
CA SER A 322 6.31 -7.55 -5.35
C SER A 322 6.22 -7.90 -6.84
N PHE A 323 7.24 -8.62 -7.32
CA PHE A 323 7.24 -9.32 -8.60
C PHE A 323 8.13 -10.58 -8.48
N MET A 324 8.06 -11.49 -9.45
CA MET A 324 8.88 -12.68 -9.47
C MET A 324 9.79 -12.72 -10.70
N LEU A 325 11.07 -13.03 -10.49
CA LEU A 325 11.99 -13.43 -11.54
C LEU A 325 11.98 -14.96 -11.64
N LEU A 326 11.75 -15.45 -12.84
CA LEU A 326 11.58 -16.86 -13.17
C LEU A 326 12.55 -17.24 -14.29
N SER A 327 13.19 -18.40 -14.19
CA SER A 327 14.10 -18.90 -15.22
C SER A 327 13.70 -20.30 -15.64
N ALA A 328 13.26 -20.43 -16.90
CA ALA A 328 12.85 -21.67 -17.53
C ALA A 328 14.06 -22.32 -18.22
N GLY A 329 14.48 -23.48 -17.74
CA GLY A 329 15.73 -24.13 -18.12
C GLY A 329 15.59 -25.19 -19.22
N PRO A 330 16.71 -25.61 -19.81
CA PRO A 330 16.74 -26.76 -20.69
C PRO A 330 16.66 -28.06 -19.86
N LYS A 331 15.60 -28.84 -20.04
CA LYS A 331 15.42 -30.21 -19.52
C LYS A 331 16.74 -30.99 -19.40
N LEU A 332 17.12 -31.33 -18.17
CA LEU A 332 18.25 -32.22 -17.86
C LEU A 332 17.92 -33.66 -18.31
N SER A 333 18.94 -34.53 -18.35
CA SER A 333 18.79 -35.90 -18.84
C SER A 333 17.78 -36.71 -18.04
N GLN A 334 17.12 -37.69 -18.67
CA GLN A 334 16.08 -38.55 -18.07
C GLN A 334 16.50 -39.32 -16.80
N ASN A 335 17.79 -39.32 -16.42
CA ASN A 335 18.32 -39.99 -15.25
C ASN A 335 18.49 -39.07 -14.01
N SER A 336 18.21 -37.76 -14.10
CA SER A 336 18.25 -36.85 -12.95
C SER A 336 16.86 -36.67 -12.35
N THR A 337 16.68 -37.09 -11.08
CA THR A 337 15.40 -37.02 -10.35
C THR A 337 15.07 -35.63 -9.77
N ASP A 338 15.94 -34.63 -9.95
CA ASP A 338 15.75 -33.31 -9.35
C ASP A 338 15.11 -32.30 -10.32
N LEU A 339 13.78 -32.26 -10.32
CA LEU A 339 12.96 -31.35 -11.13
C LEU A 339 13.21 -29.85 -10.83
N LYS A 340 13.86 -29.52 -9.70
CA LYS A 340 14.19 -28.14 -9.29
C LYS A 340 15.17 -27.41 -10.22
N HIS A 341 15.69 -28.10 -11.24
CA HIS A 341 16.58 -27.52 -12.24
C HIS A 341 15.87 -27.19 -13.58
N GLU A 342 14.60 -27.55 -13.76
CA GLU A 342 13.85 -27.23 -14.99
C GLU A 342 13.18 -25.84 -14.90
N VAL A 343 12.78 -25.40 -13.70
CA VAL A 343 12.18 -24.10 -13.44
C VAL A 343 12.69 -23.57 -12.11
N MET A 344 13.22 -22.33 -12.08
CA MET A 344 13.72 -21.68 -10.86
C MET A 344 13.06 -20.32 -10.64
N THR A 345 12.70 -20.01 -9.39
CA THR A 345 12.02 -18.77 -8.98
C THR A 345 12.87 -17.93 -8.02
N ASN A 346 12.70 -16.60 -8.07
CA ASN A 346 13.15 -15.66 -7.05
C ASN A 346 12.11 -14.56 -6.86
N LEU A 347 11.72 -14.30 -5.60
CA LEU A 347 10.74 -13.28 -5.24
C LEU A 347 11.46 -11.94 -4.97
N CYS A 348 11.05 -10.89 -5.67
CA CYS A 348 11.62 -9.55 -5.56
C CYS A 348 10.62 -8.56 -4.97
N PHE A 349 11.10 -7.62 -4.15
CA PHE A 349 10.28 -6.61 -3.49
C PHE A 349 10.53 -5.21 -4.04
N LEU A 350 9.44 -4.45 -4.21
CA LEU A 350 9.42 -3.07 -4.70
C LEU A 350 9.41 -2.06 -3.54
N PRO A 351 9.67 -0.76 -3.81
CA PRO A 351 9.70 0.24 -2.77
C PRO A 351 8.33 0.47 -2.12
N LYS A 352 8.33 0.56 -0.79
CA LYS A 352 7.15 0.88 0.01
C LYS A 352 6.70 2.33 -0.19
N GLN A 353 5.85 2.58 -1.18
CA GLN A 353 5.42 3.95 -1.55
C GLN A 353 4.75 4.69 -0.38
N THR A 354 3.96 4.00 0.44
CA THR A 354 3.38 4.52 1.69
C THR A 354 4.44 5.06 2.66
N HIS A 355 5.52 4.32 2.88
CA HIS A 355 6.62 4.74 3.76
C HIS A 355 7.40 5.93 3.17
N ILE A 356 7.54 6.02 1.84
CA ILE A 356 8.17 7.18 1.17
C ILE A 356 7.35 8.45 1.41
N TYR A 357 6.02 8.39 1.24
CA TYR A 357 5.15 9.53 1.51
C TYR A 357 5.08 9.89 3.01
N ILE A 358 5.03 8.91 3.91
CA ILE A 358 5.13 9.14 5.36
C ILE A 358 6.45 9.85 5.69
N TRP A 359 7.57 9.42 5.10
CA TRP A 359 8.87 10.07 5.29
C TRP A 359 8.87 11.53 4.80
N TYR A 360 8.27 11.83 3.64
CA TYR A 360 8.10 13.21 3.15
C TYR A 360 7.27 14.06 4.13
N ILE A 361 6.16 13.54 4.67
CA ILE A 361 5.31 14.22 5.65
C ILE A 361 6.07 14.48 6.96
N CYS A 362 6.79 13.49 7.48
CA CYS A 362 7.65 13.63 8.65
C CYS A 362 8.75 14.69 8.42
N GLN A 363 9.42 14.67 7.28
CA GLN A 363 10.44 15.65 6.93
C GLN A 363 9.85 17.06 6.79
N PHE A 364 8.61 17.21 6.31
CA PHE A 364 7.89 18.48 6.28
C PHE A 364 7.57 19.00 7.69
N ALA A 365 7.04 18.16 8.58
CA ALA A 365 6.81 18.53 9.98
C ALA A 365 8.12 18.97 10.67
N VAL A 366 9.21 18.22 10.51
CA VAL A 366 10.53 18.56 11.05
C VAL A 366 11.11 19.84 10.42
N THR A 367 10.89 20.07 9.13
CA THR A 367 11.26 21.33 8.44
C THR A 367 10.56 22.53 9.06
N ILE A 368 9.25 22.45 9.28
CA ILE A 368 8.45 23.50 9.92
C ILE A 368 8.93 23.73 11.36
N LEU A 369 9.09 22.68 12.16
CA LEU A 369 9.57 22.77 13.54
C LEU A 369 10.96 23.42 13.62
N LEU A 370 11.91 23.00 12.77
CA LEU A 370 13.25 23.60 12.72
C LEU A 370 13.17 25.09 12.39
N LEU A 371 12.47 25.49 11.31
CA LEU A 371 12.35 26.90 10.93
C LEU A 371 11.64 27.75 12.00
N VAL A 372 10.60 27.20 12.64
CA VAL A 372 9.83 27.88 13.69
C VAL A 372 10.61 28.02 15.00
N PHE A 373 11.51 27.07 15.35
CA PHE A 373 12.23 27.08 16.63
C PHE A 373 13.71 27.47 16.57
N TRP A 374 14.36 27.53 15.39
CA TRP A 374 15.80 27.82 15.25
C TRP A 374 16.26 29.12 15.97
N PRO A 375 17.41 29.11 16.68
CA PRO A 375 17.92 30.28 17.37
C PRO A 375 18.41 31.35 16.39
N THR A 376 17.90 32.58 16.57
CA THR A 376 18.21 33.72 15.68
C THR A 376 19.67 34.15 15.71
N ASN A 377 20.38 33.81 16.78
CA ASN A 377 21.72 34.30 17.11
C ASN A 377 22.83 33.28 16.80
N GLY A 378 22.49 32.08 16.30
CA GLY A 378 23.43 30.98 16.10
C GLY A 378 23.42 29.95 17.24
N LEU A 379 24.25 28.93 17.13
CA LEU A 379 24.34 27.83 18.13
C LEU A 379 25.07 28.24 19.43
N SER A 380 25.55 29.48 19.56
CA SER A 380 26.27 29.97 20.75
C SER A 380 25.41 30.12 22.02
N SER A 381 24.10 29.87 21.95
CA SER A 381 23.22 29.76 23.12
C SER A 381 22.64 28.33 23.25
N LEU A 382 23.40 27.43 23.89
CA LEU A 382 23.05 26.02 24.06
C LEU A 382 21.73 25.67 24.79
N PRO A 383 21.12 26.47 25.70
CA PRO A 383 20.01 25.99 26.53
C PRO A 383 18.81 25.38 25.79
N TYR A 384 18.47 25.90 24.61
CA TYR A 384 17.35 25.40 23.81
C TYR A 384 17.68 24.14 23.00
N MET A 385 18.96 23.82 22.76
CA MET A 385 19.33 22.67 21.94
C MET A 385 19.03 21.35 22.67
N ASN A 386 19.24 21.31 23.99
CA ASN A 386 18.85 20.16 24.81
C ASN A 386 17.33 19.95 24.82
N THR A 387 16.54 21.03 24.89
CA THR A 387 15.06 20.95 24.82
C THR A 387 14.56 20.48 23.46
N PHE A 388 15.19 20.93 22.37
CA PHE A 388 14.85 20.46 21.03
C PHE A 388 15.24 19.00 20.81
N VAL A 389 16.43 18.59 21.27
CA VAL A 389 16.87 17.18 21.20
C VAL A 389 16.02 16.28 22.10
N SER A 390 15.59 16.74 23.29
CA SER A 390 14.65 15.97 24.11
C SER A 390 13.27 15.88 23.49
N PHE A 391 12.77 16.94 22.85
CA PHE A 391 11.50 16.91 22.12
C PHE A 391 11.55 15.97 20.90
N MET A 392 12.58 16.08 20.06
CA MET A 392 12.79 15.17 18.93
C MET A 392 13.01 13.72 19.38
N ARG A 393 13.65 13.49 20.53
CA ARG A 393 13.76 12.16 21.14
C ARG A 393 12.43 11.67 21.70
N SER A 394 11.56 12.55 22.22
CA SER A 394 10.21 12.20 22.68
C SER A 394 9.33 11.80 21.51
N VAL A 395 9.23 12.64 20.47
CA VAL A 395 8.45 12.36 19.25
C VAL A 395 8.98 11.12 18.52
N GLY A 396 10.31 10.97 18.44
CA GLY A 396 10.93 9.76 17.90
C GLY A 396 10.71 8.53 18.77
N ALA A 397 10.61 8.68 20.10
CA ALA A 397 10.25 7.59 21.00
C ALA A 397 8.77 7.21 20.88
N GLU A 398 7.85 8.17 20.70
CA GLU A 398 6.42 7.90 20.47
C GLU A 398 6.19 7.18 19.12
N LEU A 399 6.85 7.64 18.05
CA LEU A 399 6.82 6.98 16.73
C LEU A 399 7.46 5.58 16.71
N VAL A 400 8.31 5.25 17.69
CA VAL A 400 8.93 3.92 17.84
C VAL A 400 8.29 3.09 18.96
N SER A 401 7.55 3.71 19.89
CA SER A 401 6.74 3.00 20.89
C SER A 401 5.34 2.65 20.37
N GLY A 402 4.91 3.25 19.24
CA GLY A 402 3.76 2.76 18.47
C GLY A 402 3.94 1.32 17.95
N THR A 403 5.16 0.79 17.94
CA THR A 403 5.48 -0.63 17.69
C THR A 403 5.94 -1.37 18.96
N LYS A 404 5.59 -0.86 20.14
CA LYS A 404 5.56 -1.66 21.37
C LYS A 404 4.12 -1.87 21.82
N GLU A 405 3.64 -3.05 21.44
CA GLU A 405 2.54 -3.81 22.02
C GLU A 405 2.37 -3.48 23.52
N LYS A 406 1.28 -2.78 23.85
CA LYS A 406 0.90 -2.46 25.22
C LYS A 406 -0.17 -3.46 25.63
N ASP A 407 0.29 -4.49 26.33
CA ASP A 407 -0.50 -5.60 26.84
C ASP A 407 -1.40 -5.12 28.00
N ASP A 408 -2.46 -4.39 27.65
CA ASP A 408 -3.55 -3.98 28.53
C ASP A 408 -4.80 -4.84 28.20
N GLU A 409 -5.04 -5.91 28.95
CA GLU A 409 -6.29 -6.68 28.89
C GLU A 409 -7.49 -5.84 29.38
N GLU A 410 -8.02 -4.93 28.55
CA GLU A 410 -9.33 -4.31 28.78
C GLU A 410 -10.41 -5.08 28.01
N ASP A 411 -10.92 -6.12 28.66
CA ASP A 411 -11.87 -7.11 28.13
C ASP A 411 -13.22 -6.45 27.74
N GLY A 412 -13.29 -6.00 26.49
CA GLY A 412 -14.48 -5.38 25.90
C GLY A 412 -15.05 -6.26 24.81
N GLU A 413 -16.31 -6.67 24.93
CA GLU A 413 -17.01 -7.34 23.84
C GLU A 413 -17.07 -6.42 22.61
N TYR A 414 -16.53 -6.89 21.48
CA TYR A 414 -16.70 -6.28 20.16
C TYR A 414 -17.73 -7.10 19.37
N GLU A 415 -18.59 -6.40 18.65
CA GLU A 415 -19.53 -7.03 17.70
C GLU A 415 -18.98 -6.89 16.29
N MET A 416 -18.93 -8.00 15.55
CA MET A 416 -18.51 -8.03 14.15
C MET A 416 -19.68 -7.59 13.27
N VAL A 417 -19.56 -6.43 12.63
CA VAL A 417 -20.55 -5.90 11.71
C VAL A 417 -19.96 -5.92 10.31
N PHE A 418 -20.62 -6.60 9.38
CA PHE A 418 -20.28 -6.56 7.96
C PHE A 418 -21.13 -5.50 7.26
N ASP A 419 -20.51 -4.74 6.36
CA ASP A 419 -21.25 -3.87 5.44
C ASP A 419 -21.80 -4.65 4.23
N ALA A 420 -22.51 -3.95 3.34
CA ALA A 420 -23.13 -4.55 2.16
C ALA A 420 -22.13 -5.03 1.10
N GLU A 421 -20.85 -4.64 1.22
CA GLU A 421 -19.76 -4.99 0.32
C GLU A 421 -18.89 -6.12 0.91
N GLY A 422 -19.17 -6.56 2.14
CA GLY A 422 -18.52 -7.70 2.78
C GLY A 422 -17.23 -7.38 3.52
N SER A 423 -16.95 -6.09 3.76
CA SER A 423 -15.88 -5.63 4.64
C SER A 423 -16.31 -5.71 6.11
N MET A 424 -15.38 -6.09 6.98
CA MET A 424 -15.64 -6.39 8.39
C MET A 424 -15.20 -5.24 9.29
N HIS A 425 -16.13 -4.69 10.07
CA HIS A 425 -15.90 -3.63 11.04
C HIS A 425 -16.10 -4.15 12.47
N LEU A 426 -15.19 -3.80 13.37
CA LEU A 426 -15.27 -4.15 14.80
C LEU A 426 -15.86 -2.97 15.58
N VAL A 427 -17.08 -3.13 16.10
CA VAL A 427 -17.78 -2.09 16.86
C VAL A 427 -17.74 -2.44 18.35
N LYS A 428 -17.19 -1.56 19.21
CA LYS A 428 -17.15 -1.78 20.67
C LYS A 428 -18.57 -1.69 21.24
N LYS A 429 -19.03 -2.76 21.90
CA LYS A 429 -20.40 -2.89 22.40
C LYS A 429 -20.70 -1.86 23.48
N ALA A 430 -21.82 -1.14 23.35
CA ALA A 430 -22.15 -0.01 24.22
C ALA A 430 -22.66 -0.48 25.60
N VAL A 431 -21.78 -0.48 26.61
CA VAL A 431 -22.13 -0.85 27.99
C VAL A 431 -23.02 0.23 28.63
N ALA A 432 -24.28 -0.11 28.89
CA ALA A 432 -25.24 0.77 29.56
C ALA A 432 -24.88 0.97 31.05
N LYS A 433 -24.31 2.13 31.40
CA LYS A 433 -23.84 2.42 32.76
C LYS A 433 -24.95 2.99 33.64
N ALA A 434 -25.44 2.19 34.59
CA ALA A 434 -26.39 2.62 35.62
C ALA A 434 -25.76 3.66 36.59
N PRO A 435 -26.55 4.61 37.14
CA PRO A 435 -26.03 5.68 38.00
C PRO A 435 -25.73 5.18 39.43
N SER A 436 -24.47 5.28 39.86
CA SER A 436 -24.06 5.02 41.25
C SER A 436 -24.18 6.28 42.12
N ALA A 437 -24.90 6.18 43.23
CA ALA A 437 -25.09 7.28 44.18
C ALA A 437 -23.82 7.57 44.99
N SER A 438 -23.56 8.85 45.29
CA SER A 438 -22.49 9.29 46.20
C SER A 438 -23.01 9.44 47.63
N SER A 439 -22.49 8.67 48.57
CA SER A 439 -22.73 8.84 50.00
C SER A 439 -21.65 9.70 50.67
N ASP A 440 -22.08 10.68 51.46
CA ASP A 440 -21.20 11.56 52.24
C ASP A 440 -20.56 10.84 53.43
N SER A 441 -19.29 11.14 53.72
CA SER A 441 -18.63 10.83 55.00
C SER A 441 -17.45 11.76 55.24
N ARG A 442 -17.69 12.85 55.99
CA ARG A 442 -16.64 13.80 56.40
C ARG A 442 -16.11 13.47 57.80
N THR A 443 -14.80 13.25 57.91
CA THR A 443 -14.11 13.16 59.22
C THR A 443 -13.80 14.56 59.77
N ILE A 444 -13.94 14.76 61.08
CA ILE A 444 -13.90 16.09 61.72
C ILE A 444 -12.51 16.45 62.24
N GLY A 445 -12.02 17.65 61.90
CA GLY A 445 -10.89 18.33 62.56
C GLY A 445 -11.29 19.73 63.02
N ARG A 446 -11.06 20.07 64.30
CA ARG A 446 -11.50 21.33 64.92
C ARG A 446 -10.48 22.46 64.78
N GLY A 447 -10.96 23.69 64.56
CA GLY A 447 -10.23 24.95 64.76
C GLY A 447 -11.22 26.10 64.92
N SER A 448 -11.22 26.79 66.07
CA SER A 448 -12.31 27.70 66.48
C SER A 448 -11.96 29.18 66.39
N VAL A 449 -12.90 30.00 65.91
CA VAL A 449 -12.84 31.46 65.94
C VAL A 449 -13.06 32.00 67.35
N VAL A 450 -12.26 32.98 67.78
CA VAL A 450 -12.60 33.94 68.84
C VAL A 450 -12.09 35.32 68.42
N ALA A 451 -12.95 36.35 68.52
CA ALA A 451 -12.58 37.74 68.30
C ALA A 451 -12.52 38.52 69.64
N ARG A 452 -11.69 39.57 69.70
CA ARG A 452 -11.76 40.60 70.75
C ARG A 452 -11.22 41.93 70.21
N ALA A 453 -11.82 43.04 70.62
CA ALA A 453 -11.43 44.40 70.24
C ALA A 453 -11.38 45.33 71.46
N THR A 454 -10.37 46.21 71.49
CA THR A 454 -10.24 47.46 72.28
C THR A 454 -9.03 48.21 71.68
N ALA A 455 -9.10 49.42 71.09
CA ALA A 455 -9.63 50.74 71.51
C ALA A 455 -8.60 51.59 72.31
N GLY A 456 -8.23 52.80 71.84
CA GLY A 456 -7.27 53.66 72.56
C GLY A 456 -6.70 54.96 71.95
N LYS A 457 -7.56 55.97 71.63
CA LYS A 457 -7.34 57.44 71.82
C LYS A 457 -6.21 58.28 71.13
N HIS A 458 -6.65 59.37 70.46
CA HIS A 458 -6.16 60.79 70.48
C HIS A 458 -4.74 61.16 69.94
N GLN A 459 -4.41 62.39 69.44
CA GLN A 459 -5.16 63.66 69.17
C GLN A 459 -4.41 64.64 68.21
N LEU A 460 -5.12 65.66 67.68
CA LEU A 460 -4.70 67.00 67.17
C LEU A 460 -3.76 67.09 65.93
N GLU A 461 -4.14 67.59 64.75
CA GLU A 461 -4.55 68.97 64.31
C GLU A 461 -3.47 70.07 64.48
N PRO A 462 -3.33 71.10 63.59
CA PRO A 462 -3.97 71.33 62.26
C PRO A 462 -3.07 71.90 61.12
N ASP A 463 -3.69 72.15 59.95
CA ASP A 463 -3.76 73.44 59.21
C ASP A 463 -3.23 73.64 57.76
N SER A 464 -4.08 74.30 56.95
CA SER A 464 -3.87 74.93 55.61
C SER A 464 -3.48 74.06 54.37
N SER A 465 -3.99 74.27 53.13
CA SER A 465 -5.10 75.14 52.65
C SER A 465 -5.69 74.72 51.29
N ILE A 466 -7.03 74.62 51.22
CA ILE A 466 -7.96 75.11 50.17
C ILE A 466 -7.65 74.87 48.67
N LEU A 467 -8.48 74.05 47.99
CA LEU A 467 -9.35 74.51 46.87
C LEU A 467 -10.50 73.53 46.50
N VAL A 468 -11.59 74.12 46.00
CA VAL A 468 -12.92 73.60 45.63
C VAL A 468 -13.00 73.53 44.09
N GLU A 469 -13.64 72.60 43.37
CA GLU A 469 -14.64 71.53 43.61
C GLU A 469 -14.35 70.37 42.58
N MET A 470 -15.10 69.29 42.31
CA MET A 470 -16.40 68.69 42.70
C MET A 470 -16.33 67.16 42.49
N GLY A 471 -17.27 66.37 43.03
CA GLY A 471 -17.32 64.91 42.89
C GLY A 471 -18.53 64.35 42.13
N SER A 472 -18.32 63.21 41.44
CA SER A 472 -19.35 62.18 41.24
C SER A 472 -18.71 60.80 41.29
N GLU A 473 -19.22 59.92 42.15
CA GLU A 473 -18.88 58.50 42.14
C GLU A 473 -19.80 57.75 41.18
N MET A 474 -19.25 56.80 40.41
CA MET A 474 -20.01 55.59 40.10
C MET A 474 -19.08 54.39 39.89
N THR A 475 -19.13 53.47 40.86
CA THR A 475 -18.87 52.01 40.76
C THR A 475 -17.73 51.53 39.86
N SER A 476 -16.66 51.03 40.50
CA SER A 476 -15.74 50.06 39.91
C SER A 476 -16.40 48.67 39.82
N GLU A 477 -16.46 48.08 38.62
CA GLU A 477 -16.63 46.62 38.44
C GLU A 477 -15.32 45.96 37.99
N ASP A 478 -15.05 44.77 38.54
CA ASP A 478 -13.75 44.11 38.45
C ASP A 478 -13.62 43.23 37.18
N GLY A 479 -13.14 43.84 36.10
CA GLY A 479 -12.96 43.18 34.81
C GLY A 479 -11.54 42.61 34.62
N ALA A 480 -11.40 41.29 34.71
CA ALA A 480 -10.12 40.57 34.55
C ALA A 480 -9.46 40.79 33.16
N LYS A 481 -8.58 41.80 33.08
CA LYS A 481 -7.90 42.20 31.83
C LYS A 481 -6.82 41.21 31.42
N LEU A 482 -7.17 40.31 30.49
CA LEU A 482 -6.21 39.44 29.79
C LEU A 482 -5.08 40.29 29.18
N ALA A 483 -3.83 40.02 29.57
CA ALA A 483 -2.71 40.91 29.30
C ALA A 483 -2.37 41.00 27.80
N ARG A 484 -2.74 42.10 27.14
CA ARG A 484 -2.43 42.36 25.72
C ARG A 484 -0.91 42.25 25.47
N PRO A 485 -0.45 41.43 24.51
CA PRO A 485 0.98 41.26 24.26
C PRO A 485 1.61 42.56 23.76
N SER A 486 2.77 42.92 24.30
CA SER A 486 3.44 44.18 23.94
C SER A 486 3.78 44.23 22.44
N LYS A 487 3.69 45.42 21.83
CA LYS A 487 3.98 45.64 20.39
C LYS A 487 5.35 45.07 19.97
N SER A 488 6.33 45.04 20.88
CA SER A 488 7.65 44.43 20.70
C SER A 488 7.60 42.89 20.56
N LYS A 489 6.81 42.18 21.39
CA LYS A 489 6.60 40.73 21.24
C LYS A 489 5.93 40.41 19.89
N VAL A 490 4.87 41.13 19.53
CA VAL A 490 4.16 40.97 18.25
C VAL A 490 5.10 41.17 17.05
N ARG A 491 5.91 42.25 17.06
CA ARG A 491 6.89 42.53 15.99
C ARG A 491 7.93 41.40 15.84
N LYS A 492 8.41 40.82 16.95
CA LYS A 492 9.34 39.68 16.93
C LYS A 492 8.71 38.40 16.36
N VAL A 493 7.44 38.13 16.66
CA VAL A 493 6.68 36.99 16.10
C VAL A 493 6.49 37.16 14.59
N LEU A 494 6.02 38.32 14.13
CA LEU A 494 5.87 38.62 12.70
C LEU A 494 7.21 38.51 11.95
N GLN A 495 8.31 39.02 12.53
CA GLN A 495 9.65 38.85 11.98
C GLN A 495 10.14 37.39 11.98
N ARG A 496 9.62 36.50 12.84
CA ARG A 496 9.91 35.06 12.76
C ARG A 496 9.10 34.41 11.65
N LEU A 497 7.78 34.65 11.62
CA LEU A 497 6.88 34.14 10.59
C LEU A 497 7.34 34.50 9.17
N PHE A 498 7.71 35.76 8.92
CA PHE A 498 8.22 36.19 7.61
C PHE A 498 9.48 35.41 7.18
N ARG A 499 10.39 35.10 8.12
CA ARG A 499 11.60 34.32 7.83
C ARG A 499 11.28 32.83 7.62
N VAL A 500 10.30 32.26 8.32
CA VAL A 500 9.83 30.89 8.06
C VAL A 500 9.27 30.80 6.65
N ILE A 501 8.37 31.72 6.27
CA ILE A 501 7.79 31.79 4.92
C ILE A 501 8.89 31.97 3.86
N GLN A 502 9.82 32.91 4.06
CA GLN A 502 10.94 33.12 3.14
C GLN A 502 11.82 31.87 2.97
N SER A 503 12.12 31.16 4.06
CA SER A 503 12.87 29.90 4.00
C SER A 503 12.10 28.78 3.30
N LEU A 504 10.79 28.65 3.56
CA LEU A 504 9.94 27.66 2.88
C LEU A 504 9.84 27.93 1.37
N VAL A 505 9.71 29.20 0.96
CA VAL A 505 9.72 29.59 -0.46
C VAL A 505 11.04 29.21 -1.13
N VAL A 506 12.18 29.41 -0.46
CA VAL A 506 13.51 29.00 -0.99
C VAL A 506 13.64 27.47 -1.07
N ILE A 507 13.17 26.73 -0.07
CA ILE A 507 13.18 25.26 -0.07
C ILE A 507 12.30 24.72 -1.21
N ALA A 508 11.08 25.25 -1.36
CA ALA A 508 10.13 24.85 -2.40
C ALA A 508 10.65 25.21 -3.80
N ALA A 509 11.16 26.43 -4.01
CA ALA A 509 11.67 26.88 -5.31
C ALA A 509 12.88 26.08 -5.83
N LEU A 510 13.58 25.34 -4.96
CA LEU A 510 14.65 24.42 -5.35
C LEU A 510 14.16 22.97 -5.50
N ASN A 511 13.28 22.50 -4.62
CA ASN A 511 12.93 21.08 -4.52
C ASN A 511 11.64 20.69 -5.25
N VAL A 512 10.68 21.60 -5.42
CA VAL A 512 9.48 21.33 -6.23
C VAL A 512 9.85 21.15 -7.71
N PRO A 513 10.71 21.98 -8.34
CA PRO A 513 11.15 21.71 -9.71
C PRO A 513 11.89 20.38 -9.87
N LEU A 514 12.72 19.99 -8.88
CA LEU A 514 13.40 18.69 -8.86
C LEU A 514 12.41 17.53 -8.78
N TYR A 515 11.43 17.60 -7.88
CA TYR A 515 10.36 16.61 -7.75
C TYR A 515 9.55 16.50 -9.05
N MET A 516 9.03 17.62 -9.57
CA MET A 516 8.27 17.66 -10.83
C MET A 516 9.09 17.14 -12.02
N MET A 517 10.39 17.43 -12.09
CA MET A 517 11.28 16.88 -13.13
C MET A 517 11.36 15.35 -13.08
N LEU A 518 11.38 14.76 -11.88
CA LEU A 518 11.37 13.31 -11.71
C LEU A 518 9.99 12.73 -12.08
N LEU A 519 8.88 13.34 -11.64
CA LEU A 519 7.53 12.95 -12.06
C LEU A 519 7.40 12.96 -13.60
N PHE A 520 7.81 14.04 -14.26
CA PHE A 520 7.73 14.16 -15.72
C PHE A 520 8.69 13.21 -16.45
N LYS A 521 9.86 12.92 -15.89
CA LYS A 521 10.79 11.91 -16.43
C LYS A 521 10.20 10.49 -16.39
N ASP A 522 9.33 10.20 -15.41
CA ASP A 522 8.63 8.93 -15.32
C ASP A 522 7.30 8.91 -16.11
N TRP A 523 6.65 10.06 -16.34
CA TRP A 523 5.35 10.18 -17.01
C TRP A 523 5.42 10.45 -18.53
N ILE A 524 6.55 10.92 -19.06
CA ILE A 524 6.71 11.20 -20.50
C ILE A 524 7.20 9.94 -21.23
N ASP A 525 6.61 9.63 -22.38
CA ASP A 525 7.07 8.57 -23.30
C ASP A 525 8.30 9.04 -24.12
N HIS A 526 9.22 8.11 -24.44
CA HIS A 526 10.54 8.37 -25.03
C HIS A 526 10.67 7.91 -26.50
#